data_AF-S2WWD7-F1
#
_entry.id   AF-S2WWD7-F1
#
_cell.length_a   1.000
_cell.length_b   1.000
_cell.length_c   1.000
_cell.angle_alpha   90.00
_cell.angle_beta   90.00
_cell.angle_gamma   90.00
#
_symmetry.space_group_name_H-M   'P 1'
#
loop_
_entity.id
_entity.type
_entity.pdbx_description
1 polymer ?
#
loop_
_entity_poly.entity_id
_entity_poly.type
_entity_poly.pdbx_seq_one_letter_code
_entity_poly.pdbx_strand_id
1 'polypeptide(L)'
;MTIKPDPENTYKYDAQGELHCDDGPAITNDEGYEAWYKHGLRHREDGPAIIDPYDGSQEWWFEGDLHREDGPAIEYEDGYKEWWLHGKQQPSPDTPRLSAEEQRYLEETITPIREDYQIGMEEQS
;
A
#
# COMPACT_ATOMS: atom_id res chain seq x y z
N MET A 1 7.51 12.47 9.60
CA MET A 1 7.19 11.22 10.33
C MET A 1 8.49 10.63 10.81
N THR A 2 8.70 10.49 12.12
CA THR A 2 9.91 9.87 12.66
C THR A 2 9.67 8.37 12.74
N ILE A 3 10.26 7.61 11.82
CA ILE A 3 10.26 6.14 11.91
C ILE A 3 11.10 5.81 13.15
N LYS A 4 10.46 5.27 14.19
CA LYS A 4 11.22 4.77 15.34
C LYS A 4 12.05 3.59 14.84
N PRO A 5 13.38 3.62 15.02
CA PRO A 5 14.20 2.51 14.57
C PRO A 5 13.78 1.28 15.37
N ASP A 6 13.36 0.26 14.64
CA ASP A 6 13.17 -1.08 15.17
C ASP A 6 14.56 -1.65 15.44
N PRO A 7 14.85 -2.16 16.65
CA PRO A 7 16.16 -2.73 16.96
C PRO A 7 16.54 -3.92 16.07
N GLU A 8 15.57 -4.57 15.42
CA GLU A 8 15.80 -5.73 14.55
C GLU A 8 16.18 -5.33 13.11
N ASN A 9 16.03 -4.06 12.77
CA ASN A 9 16.30 -3.55 11.42
C ASN A 9 17.71 -2.92 11.34
N THR A 10 18.40 -3.21 10.24
CA THR A 10 19.59 -2.48 9.81
C THR A 10 19.18 -1.31 8.95
N TYR A 11 19.70 -0.12 9.26
CA TYR A 11 19.38 1.13 8.56
C TYR A 11 20.63 1.71 7.88
N LYS A 12 20.47 2.22 6.66
CA LYS A 12 21.48 2.98 5.92
C LYS A 12 21.00 4.41 5.69
N TYR A 13 21.89 5.36 5.96
CA TYR A 13 21.60 6.79 5.86
C TYR A 13 22.62 7.49 4.95
N ASP A 14 22.22 8.60 4.33
CA ASP A 14 23.12 9.52 3.63
C ASP A 14 23.86 10.46 4.58
N ALA A 15 24.66 11.38 4.03
CA ALA A 15 25.43 12.36 4.81
C ALA A 15 24.56 13.41 5.51
N GLN A 16 23.28 13.51 5.15
CA GLN A 16 22.29 14.40 5.74
C GLN A 16 21.51 13.70 6.86
N GLY A 17 21.70 12.39 7.03
CA GLY A 17 21.01 11.57 8.03
C GLY A 17 19.65 11.07 7.56
N GLU A 18 19.37 11.11 6.25
CA GLU A 18 18.15 10.61 5.65
C GLU A 18 18.34 9.16 5.18
N LEU A 19 17.29 8.34 5.20
CA LEU A 19 17.39 6.95 4.72
C LEU A 19 17.75 6.95 3.23
N HIS A 20 18.84 6.27 2.88
CA HIS A 20 19.34 6.27 1.51
C HIS A 20 20.26 5.08 1.24
N CYS A 21 20.09 4.43 0.09
CA CYS A 21 21.07 3.50 -0.46
C CYS A 21 20.92 3.41 -1.99
N ASP A 22 21.97 3.70 -2.76
CA ASP A 22 21.93 3.63 -4.23
C ASP A 22 22.06 2.19 -4.77
N ASP A 23 22.79 1.33 -4.06
CA ASP A 23 23.11 -0.03 -4.53
C ASP A 23 22.19 -1.13 -3.94
N GLY A 24 21.18 -0.78 -3.15
CA GLY A 24 20.35 -1.77 -2.48
C GLY A 24 19.35 -1.21 -1.48
N PRO A 25 18.75 -2.07 -0.64
CA PRO A 25 17.80 -1.63 0.36
C PRO A 25 18.50 -0.77 1.42
N ALA A 26 17.80 0.28 1.85
CA ALA A 26 18.19 1.17 2.93
C ALA A 26 17.76 0.61 4.30
N ILE A 27 16.74 -0.26 4.33
CA ILE A 27 16.32 -0.98 5.53
C ILE A 27 16.29 -2.48 5.21
N THR A 28 16.90 -3.29 6.07
CA THR A 28 16.85 -4.77 5.98
C THR A 28 16.73 -5.40 7.36
N ASN A 29 16.08 -6.55 7.49
CA ASN A 29 16.08 -7.34 8.73
C ASN A 29 16.39 -8.82 8.50
N ASP A 30 16.52 -9.59 9.59
CA ASP A 30 16.83 -11.03 9.54
C ASP A 30 15.66 -11.90 9.05
N GLU A 31 14.43 -11.36 9.07
CA GLU A 31 13.21 -12.02 8.59
C GLU A 31 13.02 -11.88 7.07
N GLY A 32 13.80 -11.02 6.42
CA GLY A 32 13.73 -10.78 4.97
C GLY A 32 12.93 -9.54 4.57
N TYR A 33 12.57 -8.67 5.52
CA TYR A 33 12.03 -7.34 5.22
C TYR A 33 13.09 -6.52 4.52
N GLU A 34 12.75 -5.91 3.39
CA GLU A 34 13.63 -5.03 2.65
C GLU A 34 12.87 -3.77 2.21
N ALA A 35 13.46 -2.59 2.45
CA ALA A 35 12.90 -1.34 1.97
C ALA A 35 13.95 -0.41 1.33
N TRP A 36 13.63 0.11 0.16
CA TRP A 36 14.49 0.99 -0.64
C TRP A 36 14.10 2.45 -0.42
N TYR A 37 15.11 3.25 -0.08
CA TYR A 37 14.95 4.68 0.12
C TYR A 37 16.02 5.46 -0.64
N LYS A 38 15.64 6.63 -1.12
CA LYS A 38 16.48 7.62 -1.78
C LYS A 38 16.14 8.99 -1.20
N HIS A 39 17.11 9.65 -0.57
CA HIS A 39 16.93 10.95 0.10
C HIS A 39 15.73 10.98 1.06
N GLY A 40 15.59 9.93 1.87
CA GLY A 40 14.50 9.80 2.86
C GLY A 40 13.14 9.41 2.29
N LEU A 41 13.00 9.27 0.97
CA LEU A 41 11.76 8.87 0.30
C LEU A 41 11.83 7.43 -0.19
N ARG A 42 10.73 6.69 -0.08
CA ARG A 42 10.62 5.34 -0.65
C ARG A 42 10.70 5.42 -2.17
N HIS A 43 11.65 4.71 -2.77
CA HIS A 43 11.91 4.81 -4.20
C HIS A 43 12.66 3.59 -4.72
N ARG A 44 12.16 2.99 -5.80
CA ARG A 44 12.86 1.99 -6.60
C ARG A 44 12.32 1.95 -8.03
N GLU A 45 13.20 1.95 -9.03
CA GLU A 45 12.80 1.96 -10.45
C GLU A 45 12.58 0.55 -11.01
N ASP A 46 13.44 -0.40 -10.64
CA ASP A 46 13.48 -1.74 -11.25
C ASP A 46 12.72 -2.82 -10.45
N GLY A 47 11.97 -2.46 -9.41
CA GLY A 47 11.33 -3.44 -8.55
C GLY A 47 10.54 -2.85 -7.38
N PRO A 48 10.05 -3.71 -6.46
CA PRO A 48 9.30 -3.25 -5.30
C PRO A 48 10.21 -2.48 -4.34
N ALA A 49 9.78 -1.30 -3.91
CA ALA A 49 10.49 -0.50 -2.93
C ALA A 49 10.27 -1.00 -1.50
N ILE A 50 9.29 -1.88 -1.26
CA ILE A 50 9.11 -2.60 -0.01
C ILE A 50 8.82 -4.06 -0.33
N ILE A 51 9.49 -4.96 0.39
CA ILE A 51 9.20 -6.38 0.44
C ILE A 51 8.96 -6.72 1.91
N ASP A 52 7.73 -7.12 2.25
CA ASP A 52 7.35 -7.50 3.60
C ASP A 52 7.06 -9.02 3.65
N PRO A 53 7.88 -9.82 4.36
CA PRO A 53 7.67 -11.25 4.47
C PRO A 53 6.52 -11.64 5.42
N TYR A 54 6.02 -10.71 6.25
CA TYR A 54 4.99 -11.01 7.25
C TYR A 54 3.60 -11.20 6.61
N ASP A 55 3.23 -10.33 5.68
CA ASP A 55 2.02 -10.43 4.87
C ASP A 55 2.29 -10.84 3.41
N GLY A 56 3.56 -11.08 3.11
CA GLY A 56 4.04 -11.42 1.76
C GLY A 56 3.82 -10.29 0.76
N SER A 57 3.64 -9.05 1.23
CA SER A 57 3.34 -7.92 0.37
C SER A 57 4.57 -7.36 -0.32
N GLN A 58 4.35 -6.85 -1.52
CA GLN A 58 5.32 -6.11 -2.30
C GLN A 58 4.69 -4.77 -2.70
N GLU A 59 5.41 -3.68 -2.42
CA GLU A 59 4.93 -2.33 -2.74
C GLU A 59 5.92 -1.61 -3.67
N TRP A 60 5.40 -0.99 -4.72
CA TRP A 60 6.16 -0.20 -5.69
C TRP A 60 6.00 1.29 -5.40
N TRP A 61 7.10 1.93 -5.03
CA TRP A 61 7.16 3.36 -4.72
C TRP A 61 8.16 4.06 -5.64
N PHE A 62 7.78 5.23 -6.13
CA PHE A 62 8.63 6.12 -6.91
C PHE A 62 8.56 7.54 -6.32
N GLU A 63 9.70 8.04 -5.88
CA GLU A 63 9.84 9.40 -5.31
C GLU A 63 8.90 9.69 -4.13
N GLY A 64 8.62 8.66 -3.32
CA GLY A 64 7.74 8.77 -2.15
C GLY A 64 6.25 8.57 -2.44
N ASP A 65 5.87 8.32 -3.68
CA ASP A 65 4.50 8.00 -4.08
C ASP A 65 4.37 6.54 -4.53
N LEU A 66 3.24 5.88 -4.18
CA LEU A 66 2.90 4.58 -4.77
C LEU A 66 2.70 4.74 -6.28
N HIS A 67 3.45 3.95 -7.06
CA HIS A 67 3.46 4.07 -8.50
C HIS A 67 3.97 2.79 -9.17
N ARG A 68 3.20 2.28 -10.14
CA ARG A 68 3.65 1.27 -11.09
C ARG A 68 2.87 1.35 -12.40
N GLU A 69 3.57 1.48 -13.52
CA GLU A 69 2.94 1.62 -14.85
C GLU A 69 2.42 0.28 -15.41
N ASP A 70 3.20 -0.78 -15.26
CA ASP A 70 2.93 -2.09 -15.91
C ASP A 70 2.18 -3.08 -15.01
N GLY A 71 1.65 -2.65 -13.86
CA GLY A 71 1.03 -3.56 -12.92
C GLY A 71 0.47 -2.92 -11.66
N PRO A 72 0.04 -3.73 -10.69
CA PRO A 72 -0.40 -3.25 -9.38
C PRO A 72 0.77 -2.66 -8.60
N ALA A 73 0.57 -1.49 -7.99
CA ALA A 73 1.57 -0.89 -7.12
C ALA A 73 1.65 -1.58 -5.75
N ILE A 74 0.67 -2.39 -5.37
CA ILE A 74 0.71 -3.24 -4.17
C ILE A 74 0.22 -4.63 -4.55
N GLU A 75 0.99 -5.66 -4.20
CA GLU A 75 0.59 -7.06 -4.34
C GLU A 75 0.74 -7.77 -3.00
N TYR A 76 -0.32 -8.43 -2.56
CA TYR A 76 -0.33 -9.26 -1.34
C TYR A 76 -0.28 -10.75 -1.70
N GLU A 77 0.20 -11.58 -0.77
CA GLU A 77 0.26 -13.04 -0.95
C GLU A 77 -1.13 -13.68 -1.08
N ASP A 78 -2.15 -13.08 -0.47
CA ASP A 78 -3.55 -13.53 -0.57
C ASP A 78 -4.19 -13.31 -1.96
N GLY A 79 -3.47 -12.63 -2.86
CA GLY A 79 -3.90 -12.32 -4.23
C GLY A 79 -4.63 -11.00 -4.36
N TYR A 80 -4.85 -10.26 -3.27
CA TYR A 80 -5.34 -8.89 -3.34
C TYR A 80 -4.28 -7.96 -3.95
N LYS A 81 -4.73 -7.01 -4.76
CA LYS A 81 -3.88 -6.16 -5.58
C LYS A 81 -4.45 -4.75 -5.63
N GLU A 82 -3.57 -3.76 -5.56
CA GLU A 82 -3.95 -2.36 -5.73
C GLU A 82 -3.13 -1.69 -6.83
N TRP A 83 -3.79 -0.89 -7.64
CA TRP A 83 -3.16 -0.13 -8.72
C TRP A 83 -3.05 1.33 -8.29
N TRP A 84 -1.85 1.89 -8.42
CA TRP A 84 -1.58 3.28 -8.08
C TRP A 84 -0.63 3.90 -9.11
N LEU A 85 -0.91 5.13 -9.50
CA LEU A 85 -0.06 5.92 -10.38
C LEU A 85 0.16 7.30 -9.75
N HIS A 86 1.40 7.59 -9.38
CA HIS A 86 1.80 8.87 -8.76
C HIS A 86 0.92 9.22 -7.55
N GLY A 87 0.76 8.25 -6.65
CA GLY A 87 -0.03 8.41 -5.43
C GLY A 87 -1.55 8.44 -5.63
N LYS A 88 -2.04 8.18 -6.85
CA LYS A 88 -3.48 8.12 -7.15
C LYS A 88 -3.92 6.69 -7.43
N GLN A 89 -4.87 6.22 -6.63
CA GLN A 89 -5.48 4.89 -6.80
C GLN A 89 -6.16 4.80 -8.17
N GLN A 90 -5.87 3.73 -8.88
CA GLN A 90 -6.49 3.37 -10.14
C GLN A 90 -7.40 2.16 -9.91
N PRO A 91 -8.51 2.05 -10.67
CA PRO A 91 -9.30 0.82 -10.66
C PRO A 91 -8.44 -0.34 -11.19
N SER A 92 -8.69 -1.54 -10.68
CA SER A 92 -8.04 -2.72 -11.25
C SER A 92 -8.48 -2.90 -12.71
N PRO A 93 -7.63 -3.44 -13.59
CA PRO A 93 -8.02 -3.77 -14.97
C PRO A 93 -9.17 -4.79 -15.01
N ASP A 94 -9.33 -5.57 -13.93
CA ASP A 94 -10.42 -6.53 -13.76
C ASP A 94 -11.71 -5.89 -13.22
N THR A 95 -11.66 -4.64 -12.76
CA THR A 95 -12.87 -3.93 -12.33
C THR A 95 -13.72 -3.67 -13.57
N PRO A 96 -14.91 -4.26 -13.70
CA PRO A 96 -15.77 -3.99 -14.84
C PRO A 96 -16.07 -2.51 -14.86
N ARG A 97 -15.75 -1.84 -15.98
CA ARG A 97 -16.12 -0.45 -16.21
C ARG A 97 -17.63 -0.38 -16.40
N LEU A 98 -18.35 -0.41 -15.28
CA LEU A 98 -19.81 -0.29 -15.24
C LEU A 98 -20.22 0.95 -16.04
N SER A 99 -21.20 0.78 -16.91
CA SER A 99 -21.84 1.91 -17.58
C SER A 99 -22.48 2.84 -16.54
N ALA A 100 -22.71 4.09 -16.90
CA ALA A 100 -23.35 5.06 -16.01
C ALA A 100 -24.74 4.58 -15.51
N GLU A 101 -25.41 3.71 -16.27
CA GLU A 101 -26.70 3.12 -15.89
C GLU A 101 -26.55 1.99 -14.87
N GLU A 102 -25.47 1.19 -14.96
CA GLU A 102 -25.16 0.14 -13.98
C GLU A 102 -24.66 0.72 -12.65
N GLN A 103 -23.89 1.82 -12.68
CA GLN A 103 -23.50 2.55 -11.47
C GLN A 103 -24.72 3.11 -10.74
N ARG A 104 -25.65 3.72 -11.50
CA ARG A 104 -26.90 4.27 -10.95
C ARG A 104 -27.79 3.19 -10.35
N TYR A 105 -27.88 2.03 -11.02
CA TYR A 105 -28.61 0.88 -10.47
C TYR A 105 -27.99 0.39 -9.15
N LEU A 106 -26.65 0.30 -9.05
CA LEU A 106 -25.98 -0.13 -7.81
C LEU A 106 -26.21 0.86 -6.65
N GLU A 107 -26.08 2.16 -6.91
CA GLU A 107 -26.31 3.20 -5.91
C GLU A 107 -27.76 3.21 -5.42
N GLU A 108 -28.73 3.05 -6.33
CA GLU A 108 -30.16 3.05 -6.01
C GLU A 108 -30.65 1.74 -5.37
N THR A 109 -29.96 0.61 -5.57
CA THR A 109 -30.42 -0.71 -5.06
C THR A 109 -29.60 -1.27 -3.90
N ILE A 110 -28.33 -0.87 -3.73
CA ILE A 110 -27.41 -1.49 -2.75
C ILE A 110 -26.95 -0.53 -1.64
N THR A 111 -27.27 0.76 -1.68
CA THR A 111 -27.15 1.60 -0.47
C THR A 111 -28.50 1.76 0.23
N PRO A 112 -28.69 1.09 1.39
CA PRO A 112 -28.31 1.75 2.63
C PRO A 112 -27.60 0.81 3.61
N ILE A 113 -26.28 0.98 3.74
CA ILE A 113 -25.61 0.81 5.04
C ILE A 113 -25.00 2.16 5.45
N ARG A 114 -25.87 3.18 5.55
CA ARG A 114 -25.57 4.34 6.38
C ARG A 114 -26.60 4.38 7.51
N GLU A 115 -26.07 4.21 8.72
CA GLU A 115 -26.57 4.74 10.00
C GLU A 115 -27.58 3.97 10.88
N ASP A 116 -27.80 2.66 10.71
CA ASP A 116 -28.70 1.92 11.64
C ASP A 116 -28.02 0.83 12.49
N TYR A 117 -26.68 0.82 12.61
CA TYR A 117 -26.00 -0.02 13.62
C TYR A 117 -26.07 0.62 15.02
N GLN A 118 -27.27 1.03 15.44
CA GLN A 118 -27.58 1.24 16.85
C GLN A 118 -28.11 -0.09 17.39
N ILE A 119 -27.19 -0.83 17.99
CA ILE A 119 -27.42 -2.10 18.66
C ILE A 119 -28.49 -1.89 19.74
N GLY A 120 -29.75 -2.13 19.38
CA GLY A 120 -30.83 -2.36 20.33
C GLY A 120 -30.84 -3.84 20.70
N MET A 121 -29.90 -4.27 21.55
CA MET A 121 -30.11 -5.50 22.29
C MET A 121 -31.13 -5.21 23.41
N GLU A 122 -32.30 -5.80 23.27
CA GLU A 122 -33.27 -6.01 24.35
C GLU A 122 -32.58 -6.64 25.57
N GLU A 123 -32.94 -6.21 26.78
CA GLU A 123 -33.30 -7.19 27.80
C GLU A 123 -34.52 -6.71 28.58
N GLN A 124 -35.54 -7.55 28.54
CA GLN A 124 -36.70 -7.55 29.40
C GLN A 124 -36.26 -7.88 30.84
N SER A 125 -36.72 -7.10 31.82
CA SER A 125 -37.34 -7.62 33.05
C SER A 125 -38.06 -6.52 33.82
#